data_AF-A0A9N9IUP7-F1
#
_entry.id   AF-A0A9N9IUP7-F1
#
_cell.length_a   1.000
_cell.length_b   1.000
_cell.length_c   1.000
_cell.angle_alpha   90.00
_cell.angle_beta   90.00
_cell.angle_gamma   90.00
#
_symmetry.space_group_name_H-M   'P 1'
#
loop_
_entity.id
_entity.type
_entity.pdbx_description
1 polymer ?
#
loop_
_entity_poly.entity_id
_entity_poly.type
_entity_poly.pdbx_seq_one_letter_code
_entity_poly.pdbx_strand_id
1 'polypeptide(L)'
;YGFVDENNINDIVEINGRQVVDALSIDEDTKEKKVELLLEEEILDDTFILDNHEFPLELIITAKVLMMDKAQFRLVKKSGNFPEPEMSSEIKNPLLRILEKRLSDYKTSIAEDEEILKRQEVSLRLRYAVMLRLSEKRILQKHIDYLKSFKVEDNNEGGSNKRRKLK
;
A
#
# COMPACT_ATOMS: atom_id res chain seq x y z
N TYR A 1 -26.57 9.45 10.16
CA TYR A 1 -25.78 8.58 9.27
C TYR A 1 -26.23 7.13 9.47
N GLY A 2 -26.43 6.38 8.39
CA GLY A 2 -26.97 5.01 8.45
C GLY A 2 -27.36 4.42 7.09
N PHE A 3 -26.80 4.93 5.99
CA PHE A 3 -27.02 4.46 4.63
C PHE A 3 -25.68 4.43 3.88
N VAL A 4 -25.60 3.63 2.82
CA VAL A 4 -24.44 3.51 1.94
C VAL A 4 -24.92 3.82 0.52
N ASP A 5 -24.20 4.69 -0.18
CA ASP A 5 -24.49 5.01 -1.57
C ASP A 5 -23.99 3.88 -2.49
N GLU A 6 -24.77 3.51 -3.49
CA GLU A 6 -24.43 2.38 -4.38
C GLU A 6 -23.21 2.64 -5.26
N ASN A 7 -22.88 3.91 -5.52
CA ASN A 7 -21.74 4.33 -6.32
C ASN A 7 -20.99 5.47 -5.61
N ASN A 8 -20.42 5.17 -4.45
CA ASN A 8 -19.62 6.14 -3.71
C ASN A 8 -18.19 6.22 -4.27
N ILE A 9 -17.87 7.33 -4.92
CA ILE A 9 -16.51 7.59 -5.43
C ILE A 9 -15.47 7.70 -4.30
N ASN A 10 -15.90 8.00 -3.08
CA ASN A 10 -15.06 8.17 -1.89
C ASN A 10 -15.00 6.88 -1.05
N ASP A 11 -15.26 5.72 -1.64
CA ASP A 11 -15.03 4.45 -0.94
C ASP A 11 -13.54 4.28 -0.67
N ILE A 12 -13.24 3.78 0.53
CA ILE A 12 -11.89 3.55 1.02
C ILE A 12 -11.75 2.15 1.62
N VAL A 13 -10.52 1.68 1.77
CA VAL A 13 -10.15 0.52 2.57
C VAL A 13 -8.88 0.82 3.35
N GLU A 14 -8.88 0.44 4.62
CA GLU A 14 -7.73 0.63 5.50
C GLU A 14 -6.81 -0.60 5.51
N ILE A 15 -5.51 -0.33 5.45
CA ILE A 15 -4.42 -1.28 5.69
C ILE A 15 -3.79 -0.96 7.03
N ASN A 16 -3.67 -1.96 7.90
CA ASN A 16 -3.11 -1.76 9.23
C ASN A 16 -1.58 -1.52 9.16
N GLY A 17 -1.11 -0.39 9.70
CA GLY A 17 0.29 0.01 9.68
C GLY A 17 1.21 -1.00 10.36
N ARG A 18 0.76 -1.62 11.47
CA ARG A 18 1.52 -2.69 12.13
C ARG A 18 1.69 -3.93 11.24
N GLN A 19 0.67 -4.32 10.47
CA GLN A 19 0.81 -5.41 9.49
C GLN A 19 1.84 -5.06 8.41
N VAL A 20 1.91 -3.80 7.97
CA VAL A 20 2.94 -3.33 7.03
C VAL A 20 4.32 -3.43 7.66
N VAL A 21 4.50 -2.93 8.88
CA VAL A 21 5.77 -3.01 9.62
C VAL A 21 6.24 -4.44 9.78
N ASP A 22 5.36 -5.34 10.23
CA ASP A 22 5.70 -6.74 10.45
C ASP A 22 5.98 -7.51 9.15
N ALA A 23 5.38 -7.11 8.03
CA ALA A 23 5.61 -7.76 6.74
C ALA A 23 6.87 -7.28 6.02
N LEU A 24 7.31 -6.04 6.25
CA LEU A 24 8.37 -5.39 5.43
C LEU A 24 9.69 -5.17 6.17
N SER A 25 9.73 -5.30 7.49
CA SER A 25 10.96 -5.12 8.26
C SER A 25 11.93 -6.28 8.00
N ILE A 26 12.93 -6.06 7.16
CA ILE A 26 13.93 -7.10 6.84
C ILE A 26 15.10 -7.15 7.84
N ASP A 27 15.30 -6.08 8.61
CA ASP A 27 16.41 -5.93 9.54
C ASP A 27 15.88 -5.61 10.94
N GLU A 28 15.86 -6.62 11.81
CA GLU A 28 15.36 -6.51 13.19
C GLU A 28 16.22 -5.56 14.03
N ASP A 29 17.52 -5.41 13.74
CA ASP A 29 18.42 -4.51 14.49
C ASP A 29 18.05 -3.03 14.30
N THR A 30 17.41 -2.69 13.18
CA THR A 30 17.03 -1.31 12.84
C THR A 30 15.53 -1.09 12.78
N LYS A 31 14.71 -2.13 12.94
CA LYS A 31 13.25 -2.08 12.87
C LYS A 31 12.65 -0.96 13.71
N GLU A 32 12.93 -0.94 15.02
CA GLU A 32 12.38 0.07 15.94
C GLU A 32 12.77 1.49 15.53
N LYS A 33 14.02 1.70 15.12
CA LYS A 33 14.52 3.02 14.70
C LYS A 33 13.92 3.50 13.39
N LYS A 34 13.63 2.58 12.47
CA LYS A 34 12.94 2.89 11.22
C LYS A 34 11.48 3.28 11.48
N VAL A 35 10.81 2.55 12.36
CA VAL A 35 9.44 2.85 12.79
C VAL A 35 9.38 4.21 13.48
N GLU A 36 10.27 4.47 14.43
CA GLU A 36 10.39 5.77 15.13
C GLU A 36 10.57 6.91 14.12
N LEU A 37 11.54 6.79 13.20
CA LEU A 37 11.78 7.82 12.18
C LEU A 37 10.55 8.06 11.29
N LEU A 38 9.87 7.00 10.86
CA LEU A 38 8.69 7.14 9.99
C LEU A 38 7.49 7.76 10.73
N LEU A 39 7.34 7.50 12.03
CA LEU A 39 6.31 8.12 12.88
C LEU A 39 6.63 9.60 13.15
N GLU A 40 7.89 9.92 13.47
CA GLU A 40 8.35 11.30 13.71
C GLU A 40 8.12 12.21 12.51
N GLU A 41 8.23 11.66 11.30
CA GLU A 41 8.06 12.37 10.03
C GLU A 41 6.63 12.26 9.48
N GLU A 42 5.69 11.73 10.27
CA GLU A 42 4.27 11.58 9.91
C GLU A 42 4.02 10.77 8.61
N ILE A 43 4.96 9.88 8.25
CA ILE A 43 4.86 9.00 7.06
C ILE A 43 4.20 7.66 7.42
N LEU A 44 4.47 7.14 8.61
CA LEU A 44 3.80 5.96 9.13
C LEU A 44 2.70 6.40 10.10
N ASP A 45 1.55 5.75 10.00
CA ASP A 45 0.42 5.91 10.92
C ASP A 45 -0.17 4.52 11.29
N ASP A 46 -1.18 4.49 12.14
CA ASP A 46 -1.90 3.27 12.53
C ASP A 46 -2.55 2.58 11.32
N THR A 47 -2.97 3.34 10.32
CA THR A 47 -3.55 2.83 9.07
C THR A 47 -3.08 3.61 7.85
N PHE A 48 -3.02 2.92 6.71
CA PHE A 48 -2.92 3.51 5.39
C PHE A 48 -4.28 3.42 4.69
N ILE A 49 -4.72 4.52 4.09
CA ILE A 49 -5.99 4.60 3.37
C ILE A 49 -5.73 4.32 1.90
N LEU A 50 -6.39 3.30 1.34
CA LEU A 50 -6.46 3.06 -0.10
C LEU A 50 -7.85 3.46 -0.58
N ASP A 51 -7.91 4.16 -1.70
CA ASP A 51 -9.16 4.53 -2.35
C ASP A 51 -9.14 4.08 -3.83
N ASN A 52 -10.09 4.59 -4.60
CA ASN A 52 -10.16 4.33 -6.04
C ASN A 52 -9.16 5.16 -6.88
N HIS A 53 -8.22 5.87 -6.27
CA HIS A 53 -7.24 6.69 -6.96
C HIS A 53 -5.87 6.00 -6.99
N GLU A 54 -4.82 6.76 -6.75
CA GLU A 54 -3.43 6.34 -6.84
C GLU A 54 -3.00 5.58 -5.59
N PHE A 55 -1.89 4.85 -5.71
CA PHE A 55 -1.33 4.12 -4.59
C PHE A 55 -0.73 5.11 -3.57
N PRO A 56 -0.99 4.97 -2.25
CA PRO A 56 -0.53 5.95 -1.27
C PRO A 56 0.99 6.10 -1.26
N LEU A 57 1.46 7.34 -1.36
CA LEU A 57 2.89 7.67 -1.43
C LEU A 57 3.60 7.31 -0.12
N GLU A 58 2.92 7.53 1.00
CA GLU A 58 3.36 7.24 2.35
C GLU A 58 3.60 5.75 2.55
N LEU A 59 2.74 4.90 1.99
CA LEU A 59 2.90 3.44 2.00
C LEU A 59 4.11 3.01 1.16
N ILE A 60 4.36 3.68 0.04
CA ILE A 60 5.55 3.42 -0.80
C ILE A 60 6.83 3.79 -0.05
N ILE A 61 6.90 4.98 0.55
CA ILE A 61 8.06 5.44 1.31
C ILE A 61 8.31 4.52 2.51
N THR A 62 7.25 4.21 3.27
CA THR A 62 7.29 3.27 4.39
C THR A 62 7.87 1.92 3.96
N ALA A 63 7.36 1.36 2.85
CA ALA A 63 7.84 0.08 2.34
C ALA A 63 9.34 0.11 2.00
N LYS A 64 9.79 1.17 1.30
CA LYS A 64 11.20 1.32 0.96
C LYS A 64 12.08 1.43 2.21
N VAL A 65 11.71 2.28 3.17
CA VAL A 65 12.51 2.49 4.39
C VAL A 65 12.58 1.22 5.26
N LEU A 66 11.48 0.50 5.43
CA LEU A 66 11.46 -0.74 6.21
C LEU A 66 12.34 -1.82 5.58
N MET A 67 12.38 -1.87 4.25
CA MET A 67 13.19 -2.80 3.46
C MET A 67 14.65 -2.38 3.26
N MET A 68 15.07 -1.20 3.72
CA MET A 68 16.49 -0.80 3.62
C MET A 68 17.39 -1.66 4.52
N ASP A 69 18.61 -1.92 4.08
CA ASP A 69 19.63 -2.43 4.98
C ASP A 69 20.14 -1.33 5.96
N LYS A 70 20.97 -1.73 6.91
CA LYS A 70 21.55 -0.83 7.92
C LYS A 70 22.39 0.30 7.30
N ALA A 71 23.03 0.09 6.15
CA ALA A 71 23.84 1.12 5.50
C ALA A 71 22.98 2.17 4.79
N GLN A 72 21.97 1.73 4.04
CA GLN A 72 20.98 2.59 3.38
C GLN A 72 20.20 3.41 4.42
N PHE A 73 19.73 2.78 5.49
CA PHE A 73 18.99 3.47 6.54
C PHE A 73 19.83 4.56 7.24
N ARG A 74 21.13 4.32 7.45
CA ARG A 74 22.04 5.35 7.98
C ARG A 74 22.18 6.55 7.06
N LEU A 75 22.11 6.35 5.73
CA LEU A 75 22.17 7.45 4.77
C LEU A 75 20.93 8.32 4.86
N VAL A 76 19.74 7.72 4.89
CA VAL A 76 18.47 8.43 5.08
C VAL A 76 18.47 9.22 6.38
N LYS A 77 18.85 8.58 7.50
CA LYS A 77 18.91 9.25 8.81
C LYS A 77 19.91 10.43 8.83
N LYS A 78 21.00 10.35 8.05
CA LYS A 78 22.01 11.41 7.99
C LYS A 78 21.61 12.55 7.05
N SER A 79 20.96 12.24 5.92
CA SER A 79 20.56 13.24 4.93
C SER A 79 19.25 13.93 5.29
N GLY A 80 18.37 13.26 6.05
CA GLY A 80 16.97 13.69 6.22
C GLY A 80 16.13 13.49 4.96
N ASN A 81 16.70 12.91 3.90
CA ASN A 81 16.01 12.73 2.62
C ASN A 81 15.47 11.30 2.53
N PHE A 82 14.15 11.20 2.42
CA PHE A 82 13.45 9.95 2.16
C PHE A 82 13.60 9.50 0.70
N PRO A 83 13.47 8.20 0.42
CA PRO A 83 13.43 7.72 -0.95
C PRO A 83 12.23 8.32 -1.70
N GLU A 84 12.40 8.57 -3.00
CA GLU A 84 11.30 9.04 -3.86
C GLU A 84 10.09 8.10 -3.76
N PRO A 85 8.85 8.62 -3.72
CA PRO A 85 7.63 7.83 -3.52
C PRO A 85 7.17 7.11 -4.80
N GLU A 86 8.10 6.61 -5.61
CA GLU A 86 7.81 5.88 -6.84
C GLU A 86 7.79 4.35 -6.62
N MET A 87 6.82 3.65 -7.20
CA MET A 87 6.75 2.19 -7.14
C MET A 87 8.03 1.55 -7.73
N SER A 88 8.63 0.59 -7.04
CA SER A 88 9.83 -0.12 -7.49
C SER A 88 9.65 -1.63 -7.49
N SER A 89 10.51 -2.34 -8.23
CA SER A 89 10.53 -3.81 -8.29
C SER A 89 10.70 -4.47 -6.92
N GLU A 90 11.48 -3.83 -6.05
CA GLU A 90 11.83 -4.30 -4.71
C GLU A 90 10.60 -4.38 -3.80
N ILE A 91 9.80 -3.31 -3.75
CA ILE A 91 8.63 -3.22 -2.84
C ILE A 91 7.36 -3.81 -3.44
N LYS A 92 7.32 -4.02 -4.77
CA LYS A 92 6.16 -4.51 -5.51
C LYS A 92 5.59 -5.81 -4.93
N ASN A 93 6.43 -6.85 -4.85
CA ASN A 93 5.98 -8.18 -4.41
C ASN A 93 5.61 -8.20 -2.91
N PRO A 94 6.37 -7.56 -2.01
CA PRO A 94 5.95 -7.41 -0.62
C PRO A 94 4.60 -6.69 -0.45
N LEU A 95 4.38 -5.56 -1.12
CA LEU A 95 3.11 -4.84 -1.10
C LEU A 95 1.96 -5.69 -1.64
N LEU A 96 2.20 -6.41 -2.73
CA LEU A 96 1.21 -7.35 -3.29
C LEU A 96 0.76 -8.39 -2.25
N ARG A 97 1.71 -8.97 -1.49
CA ARG A 97 1.38 -9.94 -0.43
C ARG A 97 0.56 -9.33 0.70
N ILE A 98 0.84 -8.08 1.07
CA ILE A 98 0.06 -7.37 2.10
C ILE A 98 -1.39 -7.20 1.64
N LEU A 99 -1.60 -6.75 0.39
CA LEU A 99 -2.94 -6.57 -0.16
C LEU A 99 -3.69 -7.89 -0.34
N GLU A 100 -3.03 -8.93 -0.84
CA GLU A 100 -3.61 -10.27 -0.96
C GLU A 100 -3.97 -10.85 0.42
N LYS A 101 -3.13 -10.62 1.44
CA LYS A 101 -3.42 -11.01 2.82
C LYS A 101 -4.63 -10.25 3.36
N ARG A 102 -4.69 -8.93 3.18
CA ARG A 102 -5.85 -8.11 3.61
C ARG A 102 -7.14 -8.56 2.93
N LEU A 103 -7.08 -8.89 1.64
CA LEU A 103 -8.22 -9.41 0.88
C LEU A 103 -8.68 -10.78 1.39
N SER A 104 -7.74 -11.62 1.84
CA SER A 104 -8.04 -12.94 2.42
C SER A 104 -8.74 -12.88 3.78
N ASP A 105 -8.73 -11.74 4.46
CA ASP A 105 -9.38 -11.58 5.77
C ASP A 105 -10.93 -11.49 5.65
N TYR A 106 -11.46 -11.26 4.45
CA TYR A 106 -12.90 -11.33 4.22
C TYR A 106 -13.38 -12.77 4.12
N LYS A 107 -14.48 -13.08 4.80
CA LYS A 107 -15.12 -14.41 4.77
C LYS A 107 -15.85 -14.73 3.48
N THR A 108 -16.05 -13.74 2.62
CA THR A 108 -16.75 -13.88 1.34
C THR A 108 -15.93 -13.27 0.22
N SER A 109 -16.07 -13.82 -0.98
CA SER A 109 -15.53 -13.31 -2.23
C SER A 109 -16.36 -12.15 -2.80
N ILE A 110 -15.84 -11.49 -3.83
CA ILE A 110 -16.58 -10.45 -4.58
C ILE A 110 -17.85 -11.05 -5.20
N ALA A 111 -17.74 -12.20 -5.87
CA ALA A 111 -18.87 -12.86 -6.52
C ALA A 111 -19.97 -13.26 -5.52
N GLU A 112 -19.61 -13.79 -4.35
CA GLU A 112 -20.59 -14.12 -3.31
C GLU A 112 -21.36 -12.90 -2.81
N ASP A 113 -20.69 -11.75 -2.68
CA ASP A 113 -21.33 -10.51 -2.23
C ASP A 113 -22.25 -9.93 -3.30
N GLU A 114 -21.86 -9.99 -4.57
CA GLU A 114 -22.72 -9.62 -5.69
C GLU A 114 -23.98 -10.50 -5.73
N GLU A 115 -23.84 -11.81 -5.53
CA GLU A 115 -24.98 -12.73 -5.43
C GLU A 115 -25.87 -12.45 -4.22
N ILE A 116 -25.30 -12.06 -3.08
CA ILE A 116 -26.11 -11.63 -1.92
C ILE A 116 -26.93 -10.38 -2.27
N LEU A 117 -26.33 -9.36 -2.92
CA LEU A 117 -27.02 -8.11 -3.25
C LEU A 117 -28.13 -8.27 -4.30
N LYS A 118 -28.06 -9.30 -5.14
CA LYS A 118 -29.10 -9.64 -6.14
C LYS A 118 -30.34 -10.28 -5.52
N ARG A 119 -30.26 -10.83 -4.29
CA ARG A 119 -31.40 -11.46 -3.62
C ARG A 119 -32.46 -10.41 -3.29
N GLN A 120 -33.73 -10.72 -3.54
CA GLN A 120 -34.85 -9.80 -3.29
C GLN A 120 -35.13 -9.59 -1.79
N GLU A 121 -34.82 -10.59 -0.95
CA GLU A 121 -35.13 -10.58 0.50
C GLU A 121 -33.87 -10.40 1.36
N VAL A 122 -33.21 -9.25 1.26
CA VAL A 122 -32.06 -8.90 2.12
C VAL A 122 -32.46 -7.74 3.01
N SER A 123 -32.29 -7.90 4.33
CA SER A 123 -32.51 -6.78 5.26
C SER A 123 -31.62 -5.59 4.89
N LEU A 124 -32.13 -4.36 5.07
CA LEU A 124 -31.40 -3.15 4.70
C LEU A 124 -30.00 -3.07 5.34
N ARG A 125 -29.88 -3.49 6.61
CA ARG A 125 -28.60 -3.53 7.33
C ARG A 125 -27.61 -4.51 6.70
N LEU A 126 -28.09 -5.70 6.32
CA LEU A 126 -27.25 -6.68 5.63
C LEU A 126 -26.84 -6.16 4.25
N ARG A 127 -27.75 -5.51 3.51
CA ARG A 127 -27.43 -4.88 2.23
C ARG A 127 -26.29 -3.87 2.37
N TYR A 128 -26.38 -2.96 3.34
CA TYR A 128 -25.32 -1.97 3.59
C TYR A 128 -23.99 -2.60 4.00
N ALA A 129 -23.99 -3.59 4.88
CA ALA A 129 -22.77 -4.29 5.28
C ALA A 129 -22.10 -5.02 4.11
N VAL A 130 -22.91 -5.60 3.21
CA VAL A 130 -22.42 -6.28 2.01
C VAL A 130 -21.89 -5.27 1.00
N MET A 131 -22.57 -4.13 0.81
CA MET A 131 -22.10 -3.07 -0.08
C MET A 131 -20.74 -2.52 0.35
N LEU A 132 -20.57 -2.21 1.65
CA LEU A 132 -19.32 -1.67 2.19
C LEU A 132 -18.15 -2.65 2.01
N ARG A 133 -18.31 -3.90 2.45
CA ARG A 133 -17.21 -4.87 2.31
C ARG A 133 -16.94 -5.22 0.83
N LEU A 134 -17.95 -5.14 -0.05
CA LEU A 134 -17.77 -5.35 -1.49
C LEU A 134 -16.95 -4.21 -2.11
N SER A 135 -17.22 -2.95 -1.74
CA SER A 135 -16.43 -1.82 -2.25
C SER A 135 -14.98 -1.87 -1.76
N GLU A 136 -14.76 -2.18 -0.48
CA GLU A 136 -13.41 -2.41 0.07
C GLU A 136 -12.63 -3.50 -0.71
N LYS A 137 -13.28 -4.64 -1.00
CA LYS A 137 -12.67 -5.72 -1.79
C LYS A 137 -12.32 -5.30 -3.21
N ARG A 138 -13.17 -4.49 -3.85
CA ARG A 138 -12.92 -3.97 -5.20
C ARG A 138 -11.72 -3.02 -5.23
N ILE A 139 -11.58 -2.16 -4.21
CA ILE A 139 -10.40 -1.31 -4.06
C ILE A 139 -9.13 -2.15 -3.93
N LEU A 140 -9.12 -3.14 -3.03
CA LEU A 140 -7.99 -4.05 -2.87
C LEU A 140 -7.64 -4.77 -4.18
N GLN A 141 -8.64 -5.32 -4.88
CA GLN A 141 -8.43 -6.01 -6.15
C GLN A 141 -7.84 -5.09 -7.21
N LYS A 142 -8.32 -3.84 -7.31
CA LYS A 142 -7.79 -2.83 -8.23
C LYS A 142 -6.30 -2.58 -7.98
N HIS A 143 -5.91 -2.37 -6.73
CA HIS A 143 -4.49 -2.14 -6.38
C HIS A 143 -3.64 -3.40 -6.59
N ILE A 144 -4.17 -4.59 -6.33
CA ILE A 144 -3.53 -5.87 -6.67
C ILE A 144 -3.28 -5.99 -8.18
N ASP A 145 -4.27 -5.65 -9.00
CA ASP A 145 -4.18 -5.72 -10.46
C ASP A 145 -3.18 -4.70 -10.99
N TYR A 146 -3.19 -3.48 -10.43
CA TYR A 146 -2.18 -2.46 -10.70
C TYR A 146 -0.78 -3.01 -10.43
N LEU A 147 -0.52 -3.55 -9.23
CA LEU A 147 0.77 -4.14 -8.90
C LEU A 147 1.10 -5.30 -9.84
N LYS A 148 0.17 -6.23 -10.14
CA LYS A 148 0.45 -7.34 -11.06
C LYS A 148 0.84 -6.87 -12.47
N SER A 149 0.18 -5.82 -12.96
CA SER A 149 0.44 -5.23 -14.28
C SER A 149 1.69 -4.33 -14.33
N PHE A 150 2.17 -3.86 -13.17
CA PHE A 150 3.33 -2.97 -13.08
C PHE A 150 4.57 -3.63 -13.70
N LYS A 151 5.04 -3.08 -14.81
CA LYS A 151 6.29 -3.45 -15.45
C LYS A 151 7.37 -2.49 -14.98
N VAL A 152 8.48 -3.05 -14.52
CA VAL A 152 9.65 -2.26 -14.17
C VAL A 152 10.26 -1.81 -15.50
N GLU A 153 10.32 -0.51 -15.74
CA GLU A 153 11.19 0.01 -16.78
C GLU A 153 12.63 -0.18 -16.29
N ASP A 154 13.40 -1.02 -16.98
CA ASP A 154 14.83 -1.22 -16.72
C ASP A 154 15.57 0.09 -17.00
N ASN A 155 15.64 0.97 -16.01
CA ASN A 155 16.59 2.08 -16.01
C ASN A 155 17.95 1.58 -15.50
N ASN A 156 18.59 0.68 -16.27
CA ASN A 156 19.99 0.31 -16.06
C ASN A 156 20.87 0.73 -17.26
N GLU A 157 21.52 1.88 -17.06
CA GLU A 157 22.88 2.26 -17.47
C GLU A 157 23.33 2.14 -18.94
N GLY A 158 23.42 3.32 -19.59
CA GLY A 158 24.19 3.55 -20.81
C GLY A 158 24.65 4.99 -20.95
N GLY A 159 25.36 5.52 -19.95
CA GLY A 159 25.76 6.94 -19.87
C GLY A 159 27.23 7.18 -19.53
N SER A 160 28.15 6.50 -20.21
CA SER A 160 29.58 6.84 -20.20
C SER A 160 29.84 8.23 -20.83
N ASN A 161 30.78 8.99 -20.22
CA ASN A 161 31.36 10.28 -20.63
C ASN A 161 30.55 11.54 -20.22
N LYS A 162 31.13 12.62 -19.68
CA LYS A 162 32.48 13.17 -19.89
C LYS A 162 32.79 14.20 -18.78
N ARG A 163 34.00 14.14 -18.24
CA ARG A 163 34.63 15.24 -17.47
C ARG A 163 34.45 16.59 -18.19
N ARG A 164 33.97 17.61 -17.48
CA ARG A 164 34.29 19.01 -17.80
C ARG A 164 34.82 19.70 -16.54
N LYS A 165 36.12 19.96 -16.57
CA LYS A 165 36.82 20.90 -15.68
C LYS A 165 36.23 22.29 -15.91
N LEU A 166 35.90 23.01 -14.84
CA LEU A 166 35.74 24.46 -14.90
C LEU A 166 37.10 25.11 -14.63
N LYS A 167 37.50 25.96 -15.58
CA LYS A 167 38.36 27.12 -15.35
C LYS A 167 37.45 28.30 -15.06
#